data_AF-A0A8H7P153-F1
#
_entry.id   AF-A0A8H7P153-F1
#
_cell.length_a   1.000
_cell.length_b   1.000
_cell.length_c   1.000
_cell.angle_alpha   90.00
_cell.angle_beta   90.00
_cell.angle_gamma   90.00
#
_symmetry.space_group_name_H-M   'P 1'
#
loop_
_entity.id
_entity.type
_entity.pdbx_description
1 polymer ?
#
loop_
_entity_poly.entity_id
_entity_poly.type
_entity_poly.pdbx_seq_one_letter_code
_entity_poly.pdbx_strand_id
1 'polypeptide(L)'
;MRIPPEKLQKPFIVSSVMFGGTLLGLLIWAVSNVHSAGPLFKEPGNPENGSIGWAMMFGITAILGSWGGGTLGQSDWTRYANRPWIIVTSCAQQITGQLIWEPFQLLSLLQDF
;
A
#
# COMPACT_ATOMS: atom_id res chain seq x y z
N MET A 1 21.94 -1.20 17.77
CA MET A 1 20.47 -1.06 17.73
C MET A 1 19.91 -1.69 19.01
N ARG A 2 19.23 -0.94 19.89
CA ARG A 2 18.89 -1.38 21.27
C ARG A 2 17.69 -2.34 21.37
N ILE A 3 16.95 -2.54 20.29
CA ILE A 3 15.81 -3.46 20.22
C ILE A 3 16.08 -4.41 19.05
N PRO A 4 16.03 -5.74 19.26
CA PRO A 4 16.21 -6.69 18.16
C PRO A 4 15.00 -6.61 17.20
N PRO A 5 15.24 -6.66 15.88
CA PRO A 5 14.21 -6.42 14.85
C PRO A 5 13.03 -7.39 14.94
N GLU A 6 13.26 -8.63 15.38
CA GLU A 6 12.24 -9.66 15.61
C GLU A 6 11.19 -9.29 16.67
N LYS A 7 11.50 -8.38 17.59
CA LYS A 7 10.55 -7.94 18.65
C LYS A 7 9.79 -6.67 18.28
N LEU A 8 10.08 -6.05 17.13
CA LEU A 8 9.43 -4.82 16.68
C LEU A 8 8.01 -5.05 16.11
N GLN A 9 7.65 -6.28 15.76
CA GLN A 9 6.34 -6.58 15.16
C GLN A 9 5.16 -6.16 16.06
N LYS A 10 5.24 -6.45 17.37
CA LYS A 10 4.16 -6.14 18.33
C LYS A 10 3.91 -4.63 18.46
N PRO A 11 4.92 -3.77 18.73
CA PRO A 11 4.68 -2.33 18.78
C PRO A 11 4.24 -1.75 17.44
N PHE A 12 4.72 -2.27 16.30
CA PHE A 12 4.27 -1.82 14.98
C PHE A 12 2.80 -2.15 14.70
N ILE A 13 2.31 -3.33 15.09
CA ILE A 13 0.89 -3.69 14.95
C ILE A 13 0.04 -2.76 15.81
N VAL A 14 0.43 -2.53 17.07
CA VAL A 14 -0.30 -1.62 17.98
C VAL A 14 -0.34 -0.21 17.41
N SER A 15 0.78 0.33 16.93
CA SER A 15 0.82 1.66 16.33
C SER A 15 -0.03 1.74 15.06
N SER A 16 -0.01 0.69 14.23
CA SER A 16 -0.81 0.65 13.00
C SER A 16 -2.31 0.62 13.29
N VAL A 17 -2.76 -0.18 14.26
CA VAL A 17 -4.17 -0.23 14.69
C VAL A 17 -4.60 1.10 15.31
N MET A 18 -3.76 1.70 16.17
CA MET A 18 -4.04 3.01 16.76
C MET A 18 -4.12 4.11 15.69
N PHE A 19 -3.21 4.09 14.72
CA PHE A 19 -3.21 5.05 13.62
C PHE A 19 -4.44 4.86 12.71
N GLY A 20 -4.74 3.62 12.31
CA GLY A 20 -5.94 3.31 11.52
C GLY A 20 -7.22 3.68 12.26
N GLY A 21 -7.30 3.39 13.56
CA GLY A 21 -8.42 3.80 14.41
C GLY A 21 -8.56 5.31 14.50
N THR A 22 -7.45 6.05 14.57
CA THR A 22 -7.46 7.53 14.55
C THR A 22 -7.97 8.07 13.22
N LEU A 23 -7.50 7.53 12.08
CA LEU A 23 -7.96 7.94 10.75
C LEU A 23 -9.46 7.68 10.57
N LEU A 24 -9.92 6.48 10.95
CA LEU A 24 -11.34 6.13 10.88
C LEU A 24 -12.18 6.96 11.85
N GLY A 25 -11.69 7.21 13.06
CA GLY A 25 -12.37 8.04 14.05
C GLY A 25 -12.54 9.48 13.58
N LEU A 26 -11.49 10.08 13.03
CA LEU A 26 -11.55 11.42 12.43
C LEU A 26 -12.50 11.47 11.23
N LEU A 27 -12.49 10.43 10.39
CA LEU A 27 -13.41 10.33 9.25
C LEU A 27 -14.87 10.26 9.71
N ILE A 28 -15.18 9.38 10.68
CA ILE A 28 -16.53 9.23 11.24
C ILE A 28 -16.98 10.54 11.90
N TRP A 29 -16.10 11.19 12.66
CA TRP A 29 -16.37 12.48 13.27
C TRP A 29 -16.65 13.56 12.23
N ALA A 30 -15.85 13.65 11.16
CA ALA A 30 -16.05 14.63 10.10
C ALA A 30 -17.38 14.42 9.36
N VAL A 31 -17.70 13.17 9.01
CA VAL A 31 -18.94 12.81 8.30
C VAL A 31 -20.17 13.04 9.18
N SER A 32 -20.10 12.71 10.48
CA SER A 32 -21.21 12.95 11.41
C SER A 32 -21.49 14.43 11.66
N ASN A 33 -20.47 15.30 11.67
CA ASN A 33 -20.69 16.74 11.79
C ASN A 33 -21.36 17.35 10.55
N VAL A 34 -20.92 16.96 9.35
CA VAL A 34 -21.40 17.54 8.07
C VAL A 34 -22.64 16.81 7.54
N HIS A 35 -23.06 15.71 8.19
CA HIS A 35 -24.22 14.87 7.86
C HIS A 35 -24.25 14.41 6.39
N SER A 36 -23.10 14.41 5.73
CA SER A 36 -22.92 14.08 4.31
C SER A 36 -21.44 13.85 4.02
N ALA A 37 -21.12 13.40 2.80
CA ALA A 37 -19.73 13.25 2.34
C ALA A 37 -18.94 14.58 2.35
N GLY A 38 -19.63 15.72 2.46
CA GLY A 38 -19.04 17.05 2.52
C GLY A 38 -19.08 17.81 1.19
N PRO A 39 -18.93 19.14 1.23
CA PRO A 39 -19.01 20.00 0.04
C PRO A 39 -17.89 19.73 -0.97
N LEU A 40 -16.74 19.23 -0.51
CA LEU A 40 -15.59 18.86 -1.36
C LEU A 40 -15.94 17.83 -2.45
N PHE A 41 -16.86 16.90 -2.21
CA PHE A 41 -17.27 15.91 -3.22
C PHE A 41 -18.13 16.51 -4.33
N LYS A 42 -18.68 17.71 -4.11
CA LYS A 42 -19.53 18.43 -5.08
C LYS A 42 -18.79 19.57 -5.76
N GLU A 43 -17.57 19.89 -5.31
CA GLU A 43 -16.78 20.98 -5.86
C GLU A 43 -16.23 20.58 -7.24
N PRO A 44 -16.48 21.38 -8.29
CA PRO A 44 -15.92 21.11 -9.61
C PRO A 44 -14.39 21.26 -9.56
N GLY A 45 -13.68 20.28 -10.13
CA GLY A 45 -12.21 20.30 -10.19
C GLY A 45 -11.70 21.43 -11.07
N ASN A 46 -11.36 22.57 -10.48
CA ASN A 46 -10.77 23.71 -11.18
C ASN A 46 -9.25 23.75 -10.87
N PRO A 47 -8.38 23.21 -11.74
CA PRO A 47 -6.94 23.21 -11.51
C PRO A 47 -6.37 24.63 -11.60
N GLU A 48 -5.54 25.02 -10.62
CA GLU A 48 -4.88 26.33 -10.62
C GLU A 48 -3.89 26.50 -11.79
N ASN A 49 -3.25 25.41 -12.21
CA ASN A 49 -2.24 25.41 -13.26
C ASN A 49 -2.44 24.22 -14.22
N GLY A 50 -2.91 24.50 -15.44
CA GLY A 50 -3.00 23.52 -16.53
C GLY A 50 -4.35 22.81 -16.71
N SER A 51 -4.35 21.73 -17.50
CA SER A 51 -5.54 20.91 -17.75
C SER A 51 -5.82 19.96 -16.58
N ILE A 52 -7.09 19.59 -16.38
CA ILE A 52 -7.53 18.57 -15.43
C ILE A 52 -6.72 17.26 -15.60
N GLY A 53 -6.41 16.89 -16.85
CA GLY A 53 -5.60 15.70 -17.13
C GLY A 53 -4.19 15.77 -16.54
N TRP A 54 -3.56 16.95 -16.57
CA TRP A 54 -2.22 17.15 -15.98
C TRP A 54 -2.26 17.15 -14.45
N ALA A 55 -3.30 17.74 -13.84
CA ALA A 55 -3.52 17.67 -12.41
C ALA A 55 -3.71 16.22 -11.93
N MET A 56 -4.45 15.40 -12.70
CA MET A 56 -4.61 13.97 -12.42
C MET A 56 -3.27 13.22 -12.52
N MET A 57 -2.49 13.42 -13.58
CA MET A 57 -1.17 12.78 -13.74
C MET A 57 -0.20 13.17 -12.62
N PHE A 58 -0.22 14.43 -12.19
CA PHE A 58 0.55 14.91 -11.05
C PHE A 58 0.13 14.19 -9.76
N GLY A 59 -1.18 14.08 -9.49
CA GLY A 59 -1.69 13.36 -8.32
C GLY A 59 -1.26 11.89 -8.27
N ILE A 60 -1.35 11.19 -9.41
CA ILE A 60 -0.89 9.79 -9.53
C ILE A 60 0.62 9.70 -9.22
N THR A 61 1.43 10.58 -9.82
CA THR A 61 2.89 10.57 -9.66
C THR A 61 3.29 10.88 -8.21
N ALA A 62 2.58 11.80 -7.54
CA ALA A 62 2.80 12.12 -6.14
C ALA A 62 2.55 10.91 -5.21
N ILE A 63 1.48 10.15 -5.45
CA ILE A 63 1.18 8.94 -4.67
C ILE A 63 2.24 7.86 -4.93
N LEU A 64 2.62 7.63 -6.20
CA LEU A 64 3.66 6.67 -6.56
C LEU A 64 5.00 7.04 -5.93
N GLY A 65 5.37 8.32 -5.91
CA GLY A 65 6.58 8.81 -5.25
C GLY A 65 6.54 8.63 -3.73
N SER A 66 5.38 8.84 -3.10
CA SER A 66 5.22 8.66 -1.66
C SER A 66 5.33 7.20 -1.21
N TRP A 67 4.87 6.24 -2.02
CA TRP A 67 4.87 4.82 -1.68
C TRP A 67 5.99 4.00 -2.32
N GLY A 68 6.73 4.55 -3.29
CA GLY A 68 7.79 3.86 -4.02
C GLY A 68 8.97 3.42 -3.15
N GLY A 69 9.32 4.19 -2.11
CA GLY A 69 10.36 3.77 -1.16
C GLY A 69 9.93 2.57 -0.32
N GLY A 70 8.65 2.48 0.02
CA GLY A 70 8.09 1.38 0.79
C GLY A 70 8.07 0.05 0.03
N THR A 71 7.93 0.09 -1.30
CA THR A 71 7.95 -1.12 -2.15
C THR A 71 9.35 -1.67 -2.35
N LEU A 72 10.36 -0.80 -2.50
CA LEU A 72 11.77 -1.22 -2.63
C LEU A 72 12.30 -1.90 -1.37
N GLY A 73 11.85 -1.47 -0.19
CA GLY A 73 12.22 -2.07 1.10
C GLY A 73 11.56 -3.42 1.39
N GLN A 74 10.58 -3.87 0.61
CA GLN A 74 9.80 -5.10 0.89
C GLN A 74 10.66 -6.36 1.05
N SER A 75 11.76 -6.45 0.30
CA SER A 75 12.70 -7.57 0.42
C SER A 75 13.41 -7.61 1.78
N ASP A 76 13.63 -6.46 2.42
CA ASP A 76 14.28 -6.40 3.74
C ASP A 76 13.30 -6.76 4.88
N TRP A 77 12.00 -6.44 4.71
CA TRP A 77 10.94 -6.81 5.67
C TRP A 77 10.68 -8.33 5.72
N THR A 78 10.92 -9.05 4.63
CA THR A 78 10.69 -10.50 4.54
C THR A 78 11.84 -11.35 5.07
N ARG A 79 13.02 -10.76 5.33
CA ARG A 79 14.18 -11.48 5.89
C ARG A 79 13.88 -12.16 7.22
N TYR A 80 13.00 -11.56 8.03
CA TYR A 80 12.62 -12.07 9.36
C TYR A 80 11.30 -12.85 9.36
N ALA A 81 10.74 -13.19 8.19
CA ALA A 81 9.53 -13.99 8.12
C ALA A 81 9.84 -15.46 8.50
N ASN A 82 9.04 -16.02 9.42
CA ASN A 82 9.12 -17.45 9.80
C ASN A 82 8.81 -18.41 8.64
N ARG A 83 8.31 -17.89 7.51
CA ARG A 83 8.12 -18.62 6.27
C ARG A 83 8.95 -17.92 5.20
N PRO A 84 9.95 -18.58 4.61
CA PRO A 84 10.63 -18.00 3.47
C PRO A 84 9.62 -17.83 2.31
N TRP A 85 9.87 -16.87 1.43
CA TRP A 85 9.20 -16.72 0.12
C TRP A 85 7.82 -16.04 0.06
N ILE A 86 7.25 -15.57 1.17
CA ILE A 86 5.84 -15.17 1.24
C ILE A 86 5.39 -14.05 0.28
N ILE A 87 6.24 -13.10 -0.13
CA ILE A 87 5.79 -11.92 -0.91
C ILE A 87 5.86 -12.13 -2.43
N VAL A 88 6.90 -12.77 -2.96
CA VAL A 88 7.04 -12.99 -4.41
C VAL A 88 6.11 -14.09 -4.88
N THR A 89 5.90 -15.09 -4.03
CA THR A 89 5.10 -16.25 -4.40
C THR A 89 3.64 -16.15 -3.97
N SER A 90 3.22 -15.20 -3.12
CA SER A 90 1.80 -15.11 -2.73
C SER A 90 0.91 -14.68 -3.89
N CYS A 91 1.33 -13.67 -4.65
CA CYS A 91 0.58 -13.19 -5.82
C CYS A 91 0.66 -14.20 -6.96
N ALA A 92 1.85 -14.78 -7.19
CA ALA A 92 2.02 -15.86 -8.15
C ALA A 92 1.16 -17.08 -7.79
N GLN A 93 1.20 -17.56 -6.54
CA GLN A 93 0.40 -18.70 -6.06
C GLN A 93 -1.11 -18.46 -6.20
N GLN A 94 -1.60 -17.22 -6.04
CA GLN A 94 -3.01 -16.91 -6.27
C GLN A 94 -3.44 -17.08 -7.73
N ILE A 95 -2.52 -16.91 -8.68
CA ILE A 95 -2.80 -16.99 -10.13
C ILE A 95 -2.45 -18.37 -10.69
N THR A 96 -1.30 -18.92 -10.29
CA THR A 96 -0.72 -20.16 -10.85
C THR A 96 -0.95 -21.39 -9.98
N GLY A 97 -1.43 -21.21 -8.74
CA GLY A 97 -1.63 -22.31 -7.77
C GLY A 97 -0.33 -22.93 -7.23
N GLN A 98 0.84 -22.50 -7.72
CA GLN A 98 2.14 -23.05 -7.36
C GLN A 98 3.08 -21.98 -6.83
N LEU A 99 3.91 -22.38 -5.86
CA LEU A 99 4.90 -21.53 -5.22
C LEU A 99 6.18 -21.54 -6.08
N ILE A 100 6.30 -20.62 -7.05
CA ILE A 100 7.43 -20.59 -8.01
C ILE A 100 8.37 -19.44 -7.64
N TRP A 101 9.63 -19.79 -7.36
CA TRP A 101 10.65 -18.86 -6.88
C TRP A 101 11.48 -18.22 -8.00
N GLU A 102 11.85 -19.02 -9.00
CA GLU A 102 12.73 -18.58 -10.08
C GLU A 102 11.99 -17.56 -10.96
N PRO A 103 12.47 -16.30 -11.06
CA PRO A 103 11.81 -15.28 -11.85
C PRO A 103 11.63 -15.72 -13.31
N PHE A 104 12.59 -16.47 -13.85
CA PHE A 104 12.54 -16.99 -15.21
C PHE A 104 11.46 -18.07 -15.39
N GLN A 105 11.27 -18.96 -14.41
CA GLN A 105 10.22 -19.99 -14.46
C GLN A 105 8.84 -19.39 -14.23
N LEU A 106 8.74 -18.38 -13.38
CA LEU A 106 7.49 -17.65 -13.20
C LEU A 106 7.11 -16.90 -14.48
N LEU A 107 8.08 -16.23 -15.12
CA LEU A 107 7.85 -15.54 -16.39
C LEU A 107 7.49 -16.50 -17.52
N SER A 108 8.14 -17.67 -17.62
CA SER A 108 7.77 -18.67 -18.63
C SER A 108 6.35 -19.19 -18.38
N LEU A 109 5.99 -19.48 -17.13
CA LEU A 109 4.65 -19.99 -16.81
C LEU A 109 3.57 -18.93 -17.04
N LEU A 110 3.86 -17.64 -16.80
CA LEU A 110 2.97 -16.53 -17.15
C LEU A 110 2.87 -16.29 -18.67
N GLN A 111 3.91 -16.59 -19.45
CA GLN A 111 3.85 -16.52 -20.92
C GLN A 111 2.98 -17.63 -21.52
N ASP A 112 2.86 -18.74 -20.81
CA ASP A 112 2.07 -19.90 -21.24
C ASP A 112 0.59 -19.84 -20.78
N PHE A 113 0.20 -18.80 -20.03
CA PHE A 113 -1.18 -18.49 -19.64
C PHE A 113 -1.91 -17.64 -20.68
#